data_AF-L0HBQ6-F1
#
_entry.id   AF-L0HBQ6-F1
#
_cell.length_a   1.000
_cell.length_b   1.000
_cell.length_c   1.000
_cell.angle_alpha   90.00
_cell.angle_beta   90.00
_cell.angle_gamma   90.00
#
_symmetry.space_group_name_H-M   'P 1'
#
loop_
_entity.id
_entity.type
_entity.pdbx_description
1 polymer ?
#
loop_
_entity_poly.entity_id
_entity_poly.type
_entity_poly.pdbx_seq_one_letter_code
_entity_poly.pdbx_strand_id
1 'polypeptide(L)'
;MDLPFLLTSAPLIAVYALVVCYLVYAWSRKVAPEFTPSVNKTMPYVGGEAMEGSACLPGYQFFYVALFFVVVHVAALIIAVAPADAPLAGTLGYLGIIAVAITILRWEQ
;
A
#
# COMPACT_ATOMS: atom_id res chain seq x y z
N MET A 1 22.00 -0.56 -22.52
CA MET A 1 21.61 -0.88 -21.13
C MET A 1 21.45 -2.37 -21.04
N ASP A 2 22.18 -3.02 -20.15
CA ASP A 2 22.18 -4.48 -20.06
C ASP A 2 20.95 -4.95 -19.28
N LEU A 3 20.31 -6.04 -19.73
CA LEU A 3 19.17 -6.67 -19.06
C LEU A 3 19.34 -6.85 -17.54
N PRO A 4 20.52 -7.25 -17.00
CA PRO A 4 20.73 -7.33 -15.56
C PRO A 4 20.61 -5.99 -14.83
N PHE A 5 20.97 -4.86 -15.46
CA PHE A 5 20.83 -3.53 -14.86
C PHE A 5 19.34 -3.11 -14.75
N LEU A 6 18.53 -3.47 -15.76
CA LEU A 6 17.10 -3.21 -15.76
C LEU A 6 16.37 -3.98 -14.65
N LEU A 7 16.81 -5.21 -14.36
CA LEU A 7 16.20 -6.11 -13.37
C LEU A 7 16.72 -5.91 -11.94
N THR A 8 17.71 -5.05 -11.70
CA THR A 8 18.30 -4.81 -10.37
C THR A 8 17.97 -3.42 -9.80
N SER A 9 17.43 -2.51 -10.60
CA SER A 9 17.05 -1.18 -10.15
C SER A 9 15.56 -1.10 -9.82
N ALA A 10 15.22 -0.86 -8.56
CA ALA A 10 13.84 -0.80 -8.08
C ALA A 10 12.93 0.15 -8.90
N PRO A 11 13.38 1.36 -9.31
CA PRO A 11 12.55 2.24 -10.14
C PRO A 11 12.25 1.65 -11.52
N LEU A 12 13.23 0.99 -12.16
CA LEU A 12 13.04 0.41 -13.50
C LEU A 12 12.13 -0.81 -13.45
N ILE A 13 12.23 -1.64 -12.39
CA ILE A 13 11.31 -2.75 -12.14
C ILE A 13 9.88 -2.22 -11.96
N ALA A 14 9.68 -1.14 -11.20
CA ALA A 14 8.36 -0.55 -10.99
C ALA A 14 7.77 -0.04 -12.32
N VAL A 15 8.54 0.68 -13.13
CA VAL A 15 8.11 1.14 -14.45
C VAL A 15 7.78 -0.04 -15.37
N TYR A 16 8.64 -1.06 -15.40
CA TYR A 16 8.41 -2.27 -16.18
C TYR A 16 7.10 -2.97 -15.76
N ALA A 17 6.87 -3.15 -14.47
CA ALA A 17 5.64 -3.74 -13.95
C ALA A 17 4.40 -2.93 -14.34
N LEU A 18 4.47 -1.59 -14.27
CA LEU A 18 3.38 -0.71 -14.71
C LEU A 18 3.10 -0.86 -16.21
N VAL A 19 4.15 -0.93 -17.04
CA VAL A 19 4.00 -1.17 -18.48
C VAL A 19 3.33 -2.52 -18.74
N VAL A 20 3.77 -3.59 -18.06
CA VAL A 20 3.15 -4.92 -18.19
C VAL A 20 1.68 -4.89 -17.78
N CYS A 21 1.35 -4.30 -16.62
CA CYS A 21 -0.03 -4.15 -16.17
C CYS A 21 -0.89 -3.37 -17.17
N TYR A 22 -0.34 -2.29 -17.73
CA TYR A 22 -1.02 -1.50 -18.75
C TYR A 22 -1.27 -2.30 -20.03
N LEU A 23 -0.30 -3.10 -20.50
CA LEU A 23 -0.46 -3.95 -21.67
C LEU A 23 -1.54 -5.02 -21.45
N VAL A 24 -1.58 -5.63 -20.26
CA VAL A 24 -2.63 -6.58 -19.88
C VAL A 24 -4.00 -5.90 -19.89
N TYR A 25 -4.11 -4.69 -19.33
CA TYR A 25 -5.33 -3.90 -19.34
C TYR A 25 -5.78 -3.48 -20.76
N ALA A 26 -4.84 -3.06 -21.60
CA ALA A 26 -5.12 -2.67 -22.98
C ALA A 26 -5.55 -3.88 -23.83
N TRP A 27 -4.94 -5.04 -23.58
CA TRP A 27 -5.33 -6.29 -24.22
C TRP A 27 -6.70 -6.77 -23.75
N SER A 28 -6.97 -6.77 -22.43
CA SER A 28 -8.25 -7.22 -21.87
C SER A 28 -9.42 -6.40 -22.39
N ARG A 29 -9.23 -5.09 -22.58
CA ARG A 29 -10.23 -4.20 -23.20
C ARG A 29 -10.61 -4.61 -24.63
N LYS A 30 -9.68 -5.19 -25.39
CA LYS A 30 -9.96 -5.66 -26.77
C LYS A 30 -10.68 -7.01 -26.82
N VAL A 31 -10.51 -7.83 -25.79
CA VAL A 31 -11.13 -9.16 -25.68
C VAL A 31 -12.51 -9.09 -25.03
N ALA A 32 -12.71 -8.16 -24.09
CA ALA A 32 -13.98 -7.98 -23.41
C ALA A 32 -15.07 -7.47 -24.37
N PRO A 33 -16.33 -7.94 -24.23
CA PRO A 33 -17.47 -7.33 -24.89
C PRO A 33 -17.61 -5.85 -24.52
N GLU A 34 -18.10 -5.05 -25.45
CA GLU A 34 -18.33 -3.62 -25.21
C GLU A 34 -19.31 -3.40 -24.06
N PHE A 35 -18.96 -2.48 -23.15
CA PHE A 35 -19.81 -2.16 -22.01
C PHE A 35 -21.02 -1.35 -22.47
N THR A 36 -22.19 -1.98 -22.45
CA THR A 36 -23.49 -1.30 -22.60
C THR A 36 -24.02 -0.93 -21.21
N PRO A 37 -23.97 0.36 -20.80
CA PRO A 37 -24.47 0.78 -19.50
C PRO A 37 -25.97 0.50 -19.40
N SER A 38 -26.38 -0.03 -18.26
CA SER A 38 -27.78 -0.13 -17.85
C SER A 38 -27.87 0.15 -16.37
N VAL A 39 -29.04 0.58 -15.89
CA VAL A 39 -29.29 0.86 -14.47
C VAL A 39 -28.79 -0.30 -13.60
N ASN A 40 -29.13 -1.53 -13.99
CA ASN A 40 -28.76 -2.76 -13.27
C ASN A 40 -27.26 -3.09 -13.27
N LYS A 41 -26.50 -2.64 -14.28
CA LYS A 41 -25.05 -2.87 -14.37
C LYS A 41 -24.22 -1.83 -13.62
N THR A 42 -24.82 -0.68 -13.31
CA THR A 42 -24.13 0.44 -12.64
C THR A 42 -24.56 0.64 -11.19
N MET A 43 -25.63 -0.03 -10.75
CA MET A 43 -26.08 0.03 -9.37
C MET A 43 -25.20 -0.82 -8.43
N PRO A 44 -24.98 -0.39 -7.17
CA PRO A 44 -24.24 -1.15 -6.18
C PRO A 44 -24.82 -2.57 -5.98
N TYR A 45 -23.95 -3.54 -5.72
CA TYR A 45 -24.40 -4.90 -5.47
C TYR A 45 -24.98 -5.02 -4.05
N VAL A 46 -26.30 -5.14 -3.96
CA VAL A 46 -27.05 -5.37 -2.71
C VAL A 46 -28.14 -6.44 -2.89
N GLY A 47 -27.90 -7.43 -3.75
CA GLY A 47 -28.87 -8.52 -3.99
C GLY A 47 -30.09 -8.12 -4.84
N GLY A 48 -30.02 -7.01 -5.58
CA GLY A 48 -31.10 -6.53 -6.46
C GLY A 48 -31.96 -5.43 -5.85
N GLU A 49 -31.73 -5.08 -4.59
CA GLU A 49 -32.39 -3.97 -3.92
C GLU A 49 -31.87 -2.61 -4.40
N ALA A 50 -32.69 -1.57 -4.22
CA ALA A 50 -32.23 -0.20 -4.39
C ALA A 50 -31.48 0.23 -3.13
N MET A 51 -30.21 0.61 -3.27
CA MET A 51 -29.45 1.23 -2.19
C MET A 51 -28.91 2.58 -2.66
N GLU A 52 -29.25 3.63 -1.93
CA GLU A 52 -28.58 4.92 -2.08
C GLU A 52 -27.17 4.80 -1.51
N GLY A 53 -26.17 5.27 -2.26
CA GLY A 53 -24.78 5.24 -1.82
C GLY A 53 -24.63 6.00 -0.51
N SER A 54 -24.31 5.30 0.57
CA SER A 54 -24.00 5.91 1.85
C SER A 54 -22.50 6.03 2.02
N ALA A 55 -22.03 7.21 2.45
CA ALA A 55 -20.66 7.39 2.89
C ALA A 55 -20.50 6.71 4.26
N CYS A 56 -20.16 5.42 4.26
CA CYS A 56 -19.74 4.74 5.47
C CYS A 56 -18.35 5.28 5.86
N LEU A 57 -18.28 6.03 6.95
CA LEU A 57 -17.01 6.41 7.58
C LEU A 57 -16.50 5.18 8.34
N PRO A 58 -15.35 4.60 7.95
CA PRO A 58 -14.77 3.49 8.69
C PRO A 58 -14.50 3.91 10.13
N GLY A 59 -14.64 2.98 11.07
CA GLY A 59 -14.35 3.27 12.47
C GLY A 59 -12.90 3.73 12.66
N TYR A 60 -12.67 4.53 13.71
CA TYR A 60 -11.35 5.09 14.04
C TYR A 60 -10.27 4.02 14.30
N GLN A 61 -10.67 2.75 14.47
CA GLN A 61 -9.76 1.61 14.62
C GLN A 61 -8.78 1.46 13.46
N PHE A 62 -9.22 1.75 12.23
CA PHE A 62 -8.33 1.68 11.06
C PHE A 62 -7.24 2.75 11.08
N PHE A 63 -7.51 3.91 11.70
CA PHE A 63 -6.51 4.95 11.88
C PHE A 63 -5.37 4.47 12.77
N TYR A 64 -5.67 3.80 13.90
CA TYR A 64 -4.64 3.26 14.78
C TYR A 64 -3.78 2.19 14.10
N VAL A 65 -4.40 1.29 13.33
CA VAL A 65 -3.67 0.28 12.56
C VAL A 65 -2.76 0.93 11.52
N ALA A 66 -3.25 1.93 10.78
CA ALA A 66 -2.47 2.64 9.78
C ALA A 66 -1.31 3.43 10.42
N LEU A 67 -1.55 4.13 11.51
CA LEU A 67 -0.54 4.91 12.21
C LEU A 67 0.56 4.00 12.80
N PHE A 68 0.16 2.88 13.43
CA PHE A 68 1.10 1.85 13.89
C PHE A 68 1.95 1.31 12.73
N PHE A 69 1.31 0.95 11.62
CA PHE A 69 2.00 0.46 10.43
C PHE A 69 3.03 1.49 9.93
N VAL A 70 2.65 2.77 9.81
CA VAL A 70 3.55 3.83 9.34
C VAL A 70 4.77 3.98 10.25
N VAL A 71 4.57 4.03 11.57
CA VAL A 71 5.68 4.19 12.54
C VAL A 71 6.66 3.01 12.45
N VAL A 72 6.15 1.78 12.45
CA VAL A 72 6.99 0.57 12.33
C VAL A 72 7.66 0.49 10.96
N HIS A 73 6.95 0.83 9.89
CA HIS A 73 7.46 0.78 8.53
C HIS A 73 8.59 1.77 8.31
N VAL A 74 8.45 3.01 8.80
CA VAL A 74 9.53 4.00 8.75
C VAL A 74 10.74 3.54 9.57
N ALA A 75 10.53 2.90 10.71
CA ALA A 75 11.62 2.33 11.49
C ALA A 75 12.38 1.23 10.75
N ALA A 76 11.66 0.32 10.10
CA ALA A 76 12.26 -0.70 9.23
C ALA A 76 13.03 -0.06 8.06
N LEU A 77 12.47 0.98 7.44
CA LEU A 77 13.12 1.70 6.34
C LEU A 77 14.43 2.34 6.78
N ILE A 78 14.44 3.04 7.92
CA ILE A 78 15.64 3.69 8.47
C ILE A 78 16.74 2.66 8.73
N ILE A 79 16.40 1.49 9.29
CA ILE A 79 17.36 0.40 9.52
C ILE A 79 17.86 -0.18 8.19
N ALA A 80 16.98 -0.38 7.22
CA ALA A 80 17.34 -0.94 5.93
C ALA A 80 18.29 -0.05 5.12
N VAL A 81 18.22 1.27 5.29
CA VAL A 81 19.11 2.24 4.62
C VAL A 81 20.28 2.71 5.49
N ALA A 82 20.36 2.26 6.74
CA ALA A 82 21.47 2.60 7.62
C ALA A 82 22.77 2.07 7.00
N PRO A 83 23.86 2.86 7.04
CA PRO A 83 25.14 2.40 6.52
C PRO A 83 25.65 1.23 7.38
N ALA A 84 26.41 0.32 6.77
CA ALA A 84 26.82 -0.93 7.43
C ALA A 84 27.72 -0.70 8.67
N ASP A 85 28.37 0.46 8.77
CA ASP A 85 29.19 0.89 9.90
C ASP A 85 28.40 1.72 10.93
N ALA A 86 27.07 1.81 10.80
CA ALA A 86 26.22 2.49 11.76
C ALA A 86 26.45 1.95 13.19
N PRO A 87 26.67 2.81 14.19
CA PRO A 87 26.88 2.37 15.57
C PRO A 87 25.69 1.57 16.08
N LEU A 88 25.94 0.37 16.60
CA LEU A 88 24.90 -0.51 17.16
C LEU A 88 24.09 0.19 18.25
N ALA A 89 24.75 0.95 19.13
CA ALA A 89 24.09 1.71 20.19
C ALA A 89 23.09 2.75 19.65
N GLY A 90 23.41 3.43 18.55
CA GLY A 90 22.50 4.38 17.90
C GLY A 90 21.28 3.68 17.32
N THR A 91 21.49 2.55 16.65
CA THR A 91 20.41 1.72 16.08
C THR A 91 19.48 1.17 17.17
N LEU A 92 20.04 0.64 18.26
CA LEU A 92 19.27 0.15 19.40
C LEU A 92 18.53 1.28 20.13
N GLY A 93 19.15 2.45 20.29
CA GLY A 93 18.52 3.62 20.88
C GLY A 93 17.31 4.10 20.06
N TYR A 94 17.47 4.15 18.73
CA TYR A 94 16.37 4.47 17.80
C TYR A 94 15.21 3.47 17.94
N LEU A 95 15.50 2.17 17.89
CA LEU A 95 14.49 1.13 18.10
C LEU A 95 13.81 1.22 19.46
N GLY A 96 14.56 1.56 20.52
CA GLY A 96 14.02 1.78 21.85
C GLY A 96 13.02 2.94 21.90
N ILE A 97 13.33 4.07 21.27
CA ILE A 97 12.42 5.22 21.18
C ILE A 97 11.14 4.83 20.42
N ILE A 98 11.26 4.12 19.29
CA ILE A 98 10.11 3.63 18.53
C ILE A 98 9.25 2.68 19.36
N ALA A 99 9.86 1.76 20.10
CA ALA A 99 9.15 0.83 20.98
C ALA A 99 8.38 1.55 22.10
N VAL A 100 8.98 2.59 22.69
CA VAL A 100 8.30 3.46 23.67
C VAL A 100 7.14 4.21 23.02
N ALA A 101 7.35 4.83 21.85
CA ALA A 101 6.31 5.55 21.13
C ALA A 101 5.11 4.64 20.80
N ILE A 102 5.36 3.40 20.35
CA ILE A 102 4.32 2.40 20.08
C ILE A 102 3.58 1.99 21.36
N THR A 103 4.29 1.84 22.48
CA THR A 103 3.69 1.48 23.76
C THR A 103 2.75 2.57 24.25
N ILE A 104 3.15 3.84 24.11
CA ILE A 104 2.30 5.00 24.41
C ILE A 104 1.09 5.03 23.47
N LEU A 105 1.31 4.85 22.16
CA LEU A 105 0.23 4.83 21.17
C LEU A 105 -0.80 3.73 21.46
N ARG A 106 -0.35 2.56 21.91
CA ARG A 106 -1.21 1.42 22.28
C ARG A 106 -2.07 1.73 23.52
N TRP A 107 -1.63 2.62 24.41
CA TRP A 107 -2.25 2.88 25.71
C TRP A 107 -3.54 3.71 25.63
N GLU A 108 -3.85 4.34 24.49
CA GLU A 108 -5.12 5.07 24.31
C GLU A 108 -6.28 4.18 23.79
N GLN A 109 -6.22 2.89 24.10
CA GLN A 109 -7.26 1.88 23.84
C GLN A 109 -7.65 1.22 25.16
#